data_AF-A0A2A2BTT1-F1
#
_entry.id   AF-A0A2A2BTT1-F1
#
_cell.length_a   1.000
_cell.length_b   1.000
_cell.length_c   1.000
_cell.angle_alpha   90.00
_cell.angle_beta   90.00
_cell.angle_gamma   90.00
#
_symmetry.space_group_name_H-M   'P 1'
#
loop_
_entity.id
_entity.type
_entity.pdbx_description
1 polymer ?
#
loop_
_entity_poly.entity_id
_entity_poly.type
_entity_poly.pdbx_seq_one_letter_code
_entity_poly.pdbx_strand_id
1 'polypeptide(L)'
;MHQPPVHFTYRLLSYLVSAIIAGQPLLPAVGAVITPQNGAGMDKAANGVPVVNIATPNGAGISHNRFTDYNVGKEGLILNNATGKLNPTQLGGLIQNNPNLKAGGEAKGIINEVTGGNRSLLQGYTEVAGKAANVMVANPYGITCDGCGFINTPHATLTPGRPVMNADGSLQALEVTEGSITINGAG
;
A
#
# COMPACT_ATOMS: atom_id res chain seq x y z
N MET A 1 -39.32 39.88 -25.88
CA MET A 1 -39.26 39.16 -24.60
C MET A 1 -38.24 39.89 -23.72
N HIS A 2 -38.70 40.68 -22.75
CA HIS A 2 -37.85 41.41 -21.82
C HIS A 2 -37.61 40.53 -20.59
N GLN A 3 -36.38 40.06 -20.37
CA GLN A 3 -36.02 39.43 -19.11
C GLN A 3 -35.83 40.54 -18.05
N PRO A 4 -36.49 40.43 -16.87
CA PRO A 4 -36.35 41.43 -15.82
C PRO A 4 -34.90 41.47 -15.28
N PRO A 5 -34.41 42.65 -14.86
CA PRO A 5 -33.06 42.78 -14.34
C PRO A 5 -32.89 41.95 -13.06
N VAL A 6 -31.79 41.19 -13.01
CA VAL A 6 -31.48 40.31 -11.87
C VAL A 6 -31.26 41.17 -10.61
N HIS A 7 -32.07 40.96 -9.57
CA HIS A 7 -31.96 41.75 -8.34
C HIS A 7 -30.57 41.60 -7.69
N PHE A 8 -30.09 42.70 -7.12
CA PHE A 8 -28.77 42.80 -6.46
C PHE A 8 -28.54 41.70 -5.40
N THR A 9 -29.60 41.30 -4.69
CA THR A 9 -29.58 40.24 -3.68
C THR A 9 -29.22 38.86 -4.25
N TYR A 10 -29.72 38.50 -5.43
CA TYR A 10 -29.37 37.24 -6.09
C TYR A 10 -27.93 37.23 -6.61
N ARG A 11 -27.42 38.39 -7.05
CA ARG A 11 -26.01 38.52 -7.43
C ARG A 11 -25.10 38.31 -6.23
N LEU A 12 -25.42 38.94 -5.10
CA LEU A 12 -24.64 38.82 -3.87
C LEU A 12 -24.65 37.38 -3.34
N LEU A 13 -25.81 36.72 -3.39
CA LEU A 13 -25.96 35.31 -3.03
C LEU A 13 -25.14 34.40 -3.96
N SER A 14 -25.17 34.65 -5.27
CA SER A 14 -24.38 33.88 -6.24
C SER A 14 -22.88 34.04 -6.01
N TYR A 15 -22.39 35.25 -5.72
CA TYR A 15 -20.98 35.45 -5.39
C TYR A 15 -20.57 34.75 -4.09
N LEU A 16 -21.45 34.74 -3.08
CA LEU A 16 -21.25 34.02 -1.83
C LEU A 16 -21.14 32.51 -2.06
N VAL A 17 -22.06 31.93 -2.84
CA VAL A 17 -22.05 30.49 -3.16
C VAL A 17 -20.80 30.13 -3.98
N SER A 18 -20.44 30.94 -4.99
CA SER A 18 -19.23 30.72 -5.78
C SER A 18 -17.95 30.82 -4.94
N ALA A 19 -17.89 31.76 -3.99
CA ALA A 19 -16.76 31.89 -3.07
C ALA A 19 -16.66 30.71 -2.10
N ILE A 20 -17.79 30.17 -1.62
CA ILE A 20 -17.81 28.98 -0.75
C ILE A 20 -17.34 27.74 -1.53
N ILE A 21 -17.74 27.56 -2.79
CA ILE A 21 -17.30 26.42 -3.61
C ILE A 21 -15.81 26.54 -3.96
N ALA A 22 -15.34 27.74 -4.32
CA ALA A 22 -13.93 27.97 -4.64
C ALA A 22 -13.01 27.94 -3.40
N GLY A 23 -13.57 28.20 -2.21
CA GLY A 23 -12.86 28.23 -0.94
C GLY A 23 -12.93 26.95 -0.12
N GLN A 24 -13.51 25.86 -0.65
CA GLN A 24 -13.51 24.60 0.09
C GLN A 24 -12.05 24.14 0.25
N PRO A 25 -11.58 23.90 1.49
CA PRO A 25 -10.28 23.30 1.67
C PRO A 25 -10.34 21.94 0.98
N LEU A 26 -9.51 21.77 -0.05
CA LEU A 26 -9.10 20.44 -0.49
C LEU A 26 -8.39 19.85 0.72
N LEU A 27 -9.14 19.16 1.59
CA LEU A 27 -8.53 18.31 2.59
C LEU A 27 -7.60 17.39 1.81
N PRO A 28 -6.28 17.40 2.09
CA PRO A 28 -5.42 16.41 1.48
C PRO A 28 -6.03 15.06 1.83
N ALA A 29 -6.39 14.29 0.81
CA ALA A 29 -6.64 12.88 1.02
C ALA A 29 -5.33 12.34 1.62
N VAL A 30 -5.36 12.03 2.92
CA VAL A 30 -4.22 11.43 3.60
C VAL A 30 -4.13 10.03 3.01
N GLY A 31 -3.43 9.92 1.88
CA GLY A 31 -3.18 8.63 1.24
C GLY A 31 -2.45 7.73 2.22
N ALA A 32 -2.64 6.42 2.07
CA ALA A 32 -1.96 5.44 2.91
C ALA A 32 -0.45 5.69 2.89
N VAL A 33 0.11 6.04 4.05
CA VAL A 33 1.54 6.36 4.18
C VAL A 33 2.33 5.06 4.17
N ILE A 34 3.20 4.92 3.18
CA ILE A 34 4.20 3.86 3.07
C ILE A 34 5.56 4.52 2.92
N THR A 35 6.45 4.26 3.87
CA THR A 35 7.80 4.86 3.88
C THR A 35 8.85 3.76 3.89
N PRO A 36 9.30 3.30 2.71
CA PRO A 36 10.24 2.19 2.61
C PRO A 36 11.62 2.54 3.17
N GLN A 37 12.31 1.50 3.60
CA GLN A 37 13.69 1.47 4.02
C GLN A 37 14.42 0.39 3.19
N ASN A 38 15.70 0.17 3.49
CA ASN A 38 16.50 -1.00 3.08
C ASN A 38 16.39 -1.51 1.62
N GLY A 39 16.25 -0.60 0.65
CA GLY A 39 16.30 -0.93 -0.79
C GLY A 39 14.95 -1.16 -1.46
N ALA A 40 13.84 -1.12 -0.72
CA ALA A 40 12.52 -1.00 -1.32
C ALA A 40 12.30 0.42 -1.86
N GLY A 41 11.60 0.55 -2.99
CA GLY A 41 11.27 1.84 -3.61
C GLY A 41 9.77 2.04 -3.75
N MET A 42 9.32 3.30 -3.84
CA MET A 42 7.93 3.65 -4.16
C MET A 42 7.81 4.13 -5.59
N ASP A 43 6.71 3.76 -6.23
CA ASP A 43 6.22 4.28 -7.50
C ASP A 43 4.68 4.35 -7.45
N LYS A 44 4.03 4.70 -8.56
CA LYS A 44 2.58 4.72 -8.70
C LYS A 44 2.16 4.17 -10.05
N ALA A 45 1.09 3.38 -10.04
CA ALA A 45 0.41 2.97 -11.25
C ALA A 45 -0.28 4.17 -11.93
N ALA A 46 -0.62 4.03 -13.22
CA ALA A 46 -1.22 5.12 -14.00
C ALA A 46 -2.55 5.64 -13.42
N ASN A 47 -3.31 4.79 -12.73
CA ASN A 47 -4.55 5.15 -12.05
C ASN A 47 -4.35 5.63 -10.59
N GLY A 48 -3.11 5.78 -10.15
CA GLY A 48 -2.75 6.33 -8.83
C GLY A 48 -2.54 5.30 -7.72
N VAL A 49 -2.80 4.01 -7.95
CA VAL A 49 -2.53 2.96 -6.95
C VAL A 49 -1.04 2.94 -6.60
N PRO A 50 -0.66 3.00 -5.31
CA PRO A 50 0.74 2.94 -4.91
C PRO A 50 1.40 1.62 -5.32
N VAL A 51 2.65 1.68 -5.75
CA VAL A 51 3.45 0.51 -6.13
C VAL A 51 4.72 0.50 -5.27
N VAL A 52 4.95 -0.60 -4.57
CA VAL A 52 6.20 -0.88 -3.85
C VAL A 52 7.05 -1.76 -4.74
N ASN A 53 8.16 -1.19 -5.24
CA ASN A 53 9.24 -1.96 -5.82
C ASN A 53 10.01 -2.65 -4.69
N ILE A 54 9.64 -3.90 -4.41
CA ILE A 54 10.22 -4.70 -3.33
C ILE A 54 11.74 -4.82 -3.48
N ALA A 55 12.45 -4.97 -2.37
CA ALA A 55 13.89 -5.19 -2.34
C ALA A 55 14.27 -6.52 -3.02
N THR A 56 15.51 -6.62 -3.48
CA THR A 56 16.04 -7.85 -4.07
C THR A 56 15.94 -9.02 -3.07
N PRO A 57 15.37 -10.18 -3.47
CA PRO A 57 15.31 -11.35 -2.61
C PRO A 57 16.70 -11.87 -2.23
N ASN A 58 16.82 -12.39 -1.02
CA ASN A 58 18.04 -13.05 -0.57
C ASN A 58 18.17 -14.49 -1.10
N GLY A 59 19.20 -15.22 -0.66
CA GLY A 59 19.46 -16.61 -1.09
C GLY A 59 18.32 -17.60 -0.80
N ALA A 60 17.47 -17.32 0.20
CA ALA A 60 16.28 -18.11 0.50
C ALA A 60 15.06 -17.73 -0.37
N GLY A 61 15.19 -16.72 -1.24
CA GLY A 61 14.09 -16.19 -2.06
C GLY A 61 13.15 -15.27 -1.28
N ILE A 62 13.58 -14.72 -0.14
CA ILE A 62 12.80 -13.77 0.67
C ILE A 62 13.21 -12.35 0.33
N SER A 63 12.24 -11.53 -0.10
CA SER A 63 12.38 -10.08 -0.15
C SER A 63 11.92 -9.50 1.19
N HIS A 64 12.85 -8.96 1.97
CA HIS A 64 12.56 -8.36 3.27
C HIS A 64 12.59 -6.83 3.17
N ASN A 65 11.41 -6.23 3.27
CA ASN A 65 11.16 -4.81 3.11
C ASN A 65 10.81 -4.23 4.48
N ARG A 66 11.49 -3.16 4.87
CA ARG A 66 11.23 -2.45 6.13
C ARG A 66 10.56 -1.13 5.86
N PHE A 67 9.67 -0.73 6.73
CA PHE A 67 8.91 0.50 6.62
C PHE A 67 8.81 1.22 7.95
N THR A 68 8.89 2.55 7.95
CA THR A 68 8.52 3.32 9.15
C THR A 68 7.01 3.25 9.39
N ASP A 69 6.24 3.39 8.30
CA ASP A 69 4.79 3.25 8.28
C ASP A 69 4.39 2.38 7.09
N TYR A 70 3.42 1.49 7.30
CA TYR A 70 2.87 0.63 6.26
C TYR A 70 1.36 0.53 6.42
N ASN A 71 0.65 1.23 5.53
CA ASN A 71 -0.80 1.25 5.46
C ASN A 71 -1.24 0.92 4.04
N VAL A 72 -2.44 0.37 3.89
CA VAL A 72 -3.05 0.10 2.57
C VAL A 72 -4.37 0.84 2.50
N GLY A 73 -4.50 1.75 1.55
CA GLY A 73 -5.72 2.51 1.33
C GLY A 73 -6.79 1.67 0.62
N LYS A 74 -7.97 2.25 0.42
CA LYS A 74 -9.08 1.57 -0.29
C LYS A 74 -8.77 1.34 -1.77
N GLU A 75 -7.91 2.17 -2.35
CA GLU A 75 -7.32 2.01 -3.67
C GLU A 75 -6.42 0.78 -3.78
N GLY A 76 -6.00 0.21 -2.65
CA GLY A 76 -5.11 -0.93 -2.56
C GLY A 76 -3.63 -0.55 -2.66
N LEU A 77 -2.78 -1.58 -2.80
CA LEU A 77 -1.33 -1.47 -2.88
C LEU A 77 -0.80 -2.57 -3.78
N ILE A 78 0.19 -2.27 -4.63
CA ILE A 78 0.85 -3.27 -5.45
C ILE A 78 2.27 -3.52 -4.94
N LEU A 79 2.61 -4.77 -4.64
CA LEU A 79 3.96 -5.26 -4.42
C LEU A 79 4.53 -5.73 -5.77
N ASN A 80 5.45 -4.96 -6.35
CA ASN A 80 5.99 -5.25 -7.67
C ASN A 80 7.04 -6.36 -7.62
N ASN A 81 6.62 -7.61 -7.85
CA ASN A 81 7.49 -8.78 -7.97
C ASN A 81 7.77 -9.16 -9.44
N ALA A 82 7.63 -8.18 -10.35
CA ALA A 82 7.61 -8.44 -11.79
C ALA A 82 8.93 -8.04 -12.47
N THR A 83 9.35 -8.85 -13.46
CA THR A 83 10.62 -8.67 -14.19
C THR A 83 10.43 -8.38 -15.68
N GLY A 84 9.23 -8.60 -16.23
CA GLY A 84 8.89 -8.23 -17.61
C GLY A 84 8.73 -6.73 -17.76
N LYS A 85 8.98 -6.16 -18.96
CA LYS A 85 8.93 -4.70 -19.18
C LYS A 85 7.59 -4.06 -18.83
N LEU A 86 6.48 -4.73 -19.16
CA LEU A 86 5.12 -4.29 -18.84
C LEU A 86 4.38 -5.48 -18.23
N ASN A 87 3.78 -5.28 -17.07
CA ASN A 87 3.11 -6.33 -16.31
C ASN A 87 1.69 -5.91 -15.98
N PRO A 88 0.67 -6.72 -16.33
CA PRO A 88 -0.69 -6.46 -15.94
C PRO A 88 -0.89 -6.68 -14.44
N THR A 89 -1.69 -5.82 -13.84
CA THR A 89 -2.16 -5.86 -12.46
C THR A 89 -3.65 -5.60 -12.46
N GLN A 90 -4.36 -6.15 -11.47
CA GLN A 90 -5.79 -5.99 -11.29
C GLN A 90 -6.11 -4.61 -10.69
N LEU A 91 -5.27 -4.12 -9.78
CA LEU A 91 -5.47 -2.84 -9.11
C LEU A 91 -4.98 -1.66 -9.95
N GLY A 92 -3.85 -1.79 -10.65
CA GLY A 92 -3.13 -0.66 -11.27
C GLY A 92 -3.10 -0.64 -12.79
N GLY A 93 -3.69 -1.62 -13.47
CA GLY A 93 -3.51 -1.81 -14.91
C GLY A 93 -2.09 -2.25 -15.24
N LEU A 94 -1.46 -1.64 -16.25
CA LEU A 94 -0.07 -1.99 -16.63
C LEU A 94 0.94 -1.21 -15.79
N ILE A 95 1.89 -1.92 -15.17
CA ILE A 95 3.05 -1.34 -14.47
C ILE A 95 4.36 -1.78 -15.11
N GLN A 96 5.43 -1.01 -14.88
CA GLN A 96 6.79 -1.38 -15.33
C GLN A 96 7.39 -2.50 -14.46
N ASN A 97 8.51 -3.08 -14.90
CA ASN A 97 9.27 -4.02 -14.08
C ASN A 97 9.76 -3.37 -12.78
N ASN A 98 9.98 -4.19 -11.75
CA ASN A 98 10.71 -3.76 -10.58
C ASN A 98 12.20 -3.62 -10.95
N PRO A 99 12.84 -2.45 -10.76
CA PRO A 99 14.25 -2.23 -11.08
C PRO A 99 15.21 -3.04 -10.19
N ASN A 100 14.76 -3.50 -9.02
CA ASN A 100 15.55 -4.30 -8.08
C ASN A 100 15.65 -5.78 -8.48
N LEU A 101 14.84 -6.23 -9.44
CA LEU A 101 14.70 -7.64 -9.81
C LEU A 101 15.24 -7.93 -11.21
N LYS A 102 15.72 -9.15 -11.40
CA LYS A 102 16.11 -9.70 -12.70
C LYS A 102 15.27 -10.95 -12.97
N ALA A 103 15.05 -11.28 -14.24
CA ALA A 103 14.29 -12.47 -14.63
C ALA A 103 14.83 -13.72 -13.94
N GLY A 104 13.94 -14.49 -13.31
CA GLY A 104 14.28 -15.68 -12.50
C GLY A 104 14.72 -15.37 -11.06
N GLY A 105 14.88 -14.09 -10.70
CA GLY A 105 15.21 -13.60 -9.37
C GLY A 105 14.00 -13.00 -8.63
N GLU A 106 12.78 -13.39 -8.99
CA GLU A 106 11.57 -12.94 -8.29
C GLU A 106 11.49 -13.53 -6.88
N ALA A 107 10.86 -12.81 -5.96
CA ALA A 107 10.62 -13.26 -4.59
C ALA A 107 9.69 -14.47 -4.56
N LYS A 108 9.98 -15.41 -3.66
CA LYS A 108 9.06 -16.49 -3.25
C LYS A 108 8.26 -16.08 -2.02
N GLY A 109 8.86 -15.26 -1.16
CA GLY A 109 8.22 -14.64 0.00
C GLY A 109 8.57 -13.17 0.10
N ILE A 110 7.60 -12.35 0.49
CA ILE A 110 7.72 -10.91 0.67
C ILE A 110 7.35 -10.59 2.11
N ILE A 111 8.31 -10.11 2.89
CA ILE A 111 8.08 -9.63 4.26
C ILE A 111 8.01 -8.11 4.20
N ASN A 112 6.92 -7.54 4.70
CA ASN A 112 6.74 -6.11 4.93
C ASN A 112 6.76 -5.89 6.45
N GLU A 113 7.91 -5.51 6.99
CA GLU A 113 8.14 -5.28 8.41
C GLU A 113 8.01 -3.79 8.72
N VAL A 114 7.16 -3.44 9.68
CA VAL A 114 7.09 -2.09 10.23
C VAL A 114 8.05 -1.96 11.39
N THR A 115 8.99 -1.02 11.27
CA THR A 115 10.01 -0.72 12.29
C THR A 115 9.73 0.60 13.03
N GLY A 116 8.81 1.42 12.53
CA GLY A 116 8.33 2.63 13.21
C GLY A 116 7.28 2.34 14.29
N GLY A 117 6.83 3.39 14.98
CA GLY A 117 6.01 3.30 16.21
C GLY A 117 4.50 3.19 16.02
N ASN A 118 4.02 3.04 14.78
CA ASN A 118 2.61 3.17 14.44
C ASN A 118 1.99 1.84 14.02
N ARG A 119 0.72 1.66 14.37
CA ARG A 119 -0.12 0.55 13.91
C ARG A 119 -0.35 0.63 12.39
N SER A 120 -0.44 -0.52 11.74
CA SER A 120 -0.88 -0.62 10.34
C SER A 120 -2.40 -0.63 10.23
N LEU A 121 -2.94 0.18 9.30
CA LEU A 121 -4.33 0.15 8.87
C LEU A 121 -4.39 -0.30 7.40
N LEU A 122 -5.04 -1.43 7.16
CA LEU A 122 -5.18 -2.06 5.85
C LEU A 122 -6.66 -2.05 5.44
N GLN A 123 -7.02 -1.22 4.46
CA GLN A 123 -8.42 -0.94 4.07
C GLN A 123 -8.73 -1.34 2.61
N GLY A 124 -7.82 -2.06 1.97
CA GLY A 124 -7.95 -2.50 0.59
C GLY A 124 -7.00 -3.64 0.27
N TYR A 125 -7.01 -4.05 -0.99
CA TYR A 125 -6.25 -5.21 -1.44
C TYR A 125 -4.77 -4.90 -1.61
N THR A 126 -3.92 -5.84 -1.20
CA THR A 126 -2.51 -5.90 -1.57
C THR A 126 -2.34 -6.89 -2.72
N GLU A 127 -1.81 -6.44 -3.85
CA GLU A 127 -1.59 -7.27 -5.03
C GLU A 127 -0.10 -7.54 -5.25
N VAL A 128 0.30 -8.79 -5.48
CA VAL A 128 1.64 -9.10 -5.98
C VAL A 128 1.63 -9.04 -7.51
N ALA A 129 2.31 -8.08 -8.12
CA ALA A 129 2.46 -8.03 -9.57
C ALA A 129 3.51 -9.03 -10.06
N GLY A 130 3.26 -9.65 -11.22
CA GLY A 130 4.18 -10.63 -11.81
C GLY A 130 4.08 -12.00 -11.14
N LYS A 131 5.20 -12.57 -10.73
CA LYS A 131 5.23 -13.93 -10.16
C LYS A 131 4.60 -13.94 -8.77
N ALA A 132 3.67 -14.87 -8.55
CA ALA A 132 3.01 -15.07 -7.27
C ALA A 132 4.04 -15.31 -6.14
N ALA A 133 3.80 -14.74 -4.96
CA ALA A 133 4.66 -14.89 -3.79
C ALA A 133 3.83 -14.88 -2.51
N ASN A 134 4.35 -15.51 -1.45
CA ASN A 134 3.75 -15.40 -0.12
C ASN A 134 3.98 -13.99 0.42
N VAL A 135 3.02 -13.41 1.13
CA VAL A 135 3.11 -12.07 1.70
C VAL A 135 2.96 -12.13 3.21
N MET A 136 3.85 -11.46 3.92
CA MET A 136 3.75 -11.23 5.36
C MET A 136 3.73 -9.74 5.63
N VAL A 137 2.81 -9.28 6.48
CA VAL A 137 2.83 -7.95 7.09
C VAL A 137 3.10 -8.15 8.57
N ALA A 138 4.22 -7.61 9.05
CA ALA A 138 4.69 -7.75 10.42
C ALA A 138 4.76 -6.37 11.08
N ASN A 139 3.95 -6.13 12.11
CA ASN A 139 3.96 -4.85 12.82
C ASN A 139 3.72 -5.04 14.34
N PRO A 140 4.76 -4.87 15.18
CA PRO A 140 4.67 -4.95 16.65
C PRO A 140 3.63 -4.05 17.31
N TYR A 141 3.31 -2.92 16.69
CA TYR A 141 2.30 -1.99 17.20
C TYR A 141 0.87 -2.40 16.78
N GLY A 142 0.76 -3.51 16.03
CA GLY A 142 -0.48 -4.17 15.65
C GLY A 142 -0.96 -3.84 14.23
N ILE A 143 -2.02 -4.53 13.82
CA ILE A 143 -2.57 -4.47 12.46
C ILE A 143 -4.10 -4.46 12.51
N THR A 144 -4.72 -3.43 11.94
CA THR A 144 -6.17 -3.45 11.65
C THR A 144 -6.38 -3.77 10.17
N CYS A 145 -7.12 -4.83 9.90
CA CYS A 145 -7.68 -5.16 8.59
C CYS A 145 -9.16 -4.72 8.58
N ASP A 146 -9.53 -3.86 7.65
CA ASP A 146 -10.88 -3.33 7.47
C ASP A 146 -11.24 -3.34 5.99
N GLY A 147 -11.50 -4.54 5.46
CA GLY A 147 -11.65 -4.78 4.03
C GLY A 147 -10.33 -5.06 3.34
N CYS A 148 -9.33 -5.55 4.08
CA CYS A 148 -8.06 -5.91 3.47
C CYS A 148 -8.18 -7.25 2.73
N GLY A 149 -7.38 -7.41 1.68
CA GLY A 149 -7.36 -8.64 0.91
C GLY A 149 -6.05 -8.81 0.18
N PHE A 150 -5.83 -9.98 -0.43
CA PHE A 150 -4.60 -10.28 -1.14
C PHE A 150 -4.89 -10.85 -2.52
N ILE A 151 -4.16 -10.35 -3.53
CA ILE A 151 -4.26 -10.78 -4.93
C ILE A 151 -2.93 -11.40 -5.33
N ASN A 152 -2.99 -12.51 -6.08
CA ASN A 152 -1.81 -13.24 -6.57
C ASN A 152 -0.83 -13.66 -5.44
N THR A 153 -1.40 -13.97 -4.27
CA THR A 153 -0.68 -14.27 -3.03
C THR A 153 -1.14 -15.64 -2.52
N PRO A 154 -0.36 -16.72 -2.72
CA PRO A 154 -0.76 -18.07 -2.31
C PRO A 154 -1.00 -18.20 -0.80
N HIS A 155 -0.17 -17.52 0.00
CA HIS A 155 -0.34 -17.42 1.45
C HIS A 155 -0.09 -16.00 1.93
N ALA A 156 -1.02 -15.48 2.75
CA ALA A 156 -0.90 -14.19 3.42
C ALA A 156 -0.79 -14.40 4.94
N THR A 157 0.12 -13.68 5.59
CA THR A 157 0.28 -13.69 7.05
C THR A 157 0.24 -12.27 7.59
N LEU A 158 -0.65 -12.01 8.54
CA LEU A 158 -0.63 -10.80 9.37
C LEU A 158 -0.10 -11.21 10.74
N THR A 159 0.89 -10.49 11.26
CA THR A 159 1.47 -10.81 12.56
C THR A 159 1.86 -9.54 13.32
N PRO A 160 1.62 -9.47 14.65
CA PRO A 160 2.25 -8.46 15.47
C PRO A 160 3.69 -8.84 15.84
N GLY A 161 4.18 -10.02 15.46
CA GLY A 161 5.54 -10.44 15.79
C GLY A 161 6.60 -9.74 14.93
N ARG A 162 7.82 -9.63 15.48
CA ARG A 162 9.02 -9.24 14.72
C ARG A 162 9.60 -10.47 14.00
N PRO A 163 9.90 -10.38 12.69
CA PRO A 163 10.54 -11.48 11.98
C PRO A 163 12.01 -11.61 12.40
N VAL A 164 12.38 -12.79 12.89
CA VAL A 164 13.76 -13.15 13.19
C VAL A 164 14.31 -13.95 12.01
N MET A 165 15.36 -13.44 11.39
CA MET A 165 15.97 -14.03 10.20
C MET A 165 17.19 -14.87 10.58
N ASN A 166 17.35 -16.03 9.94
CA ASN A 166 18.57 -16.82 9.99
C ASN A 166 19.72 -16.10 9.25
N ALA A 167 20.96 -16.54 9.49
CA ALA A 167 22.14 -16.02 8.80
C ALA A 167 22.11 -16.22 7.27
N ASP A 168 21.40 -17.23 6.79
CA ASP A 168 21.17 -17.50 5.36
C ASP A 168 20.04 -16.63 4.75
N GLY A 169 19.38 -15.81 5.57
CA GLY A 169 18.27 -14.97 5.18
C GLY A 169 16.90 -15.67 5.15
N SER A 170 16.80 -16.94 5.54
CA SER A 170 15.50 -17.58 5.73
C SER A 170 14.79 -17.05 7.00
N LEU A 171 13.45 -17.11 7.03
CA LEU A 171 12.69 -16.75 8.23
C LEU A 171 12.86 -17.85 9.28
N GLN A 172 13.44 -17.52 10.44
CA GLN A 172 13.67 -18.46 11.54
C GLN A 172 12.45 -18.55 12.46
N ALA A 173 11.95 -17.40 12.90
CA ALA A 173 10.91 -17.30 13.90
C ALA A 173 10.14 -15.98 13.80
N LEU A 174 9.01 -15.91 14.48
CA LEU A 174 8.28 -14.68 14.76
C LEU A 174 8.33 -14.44 16.28
N GLU A 175 8.96 -13.36 16.70
CA GLU A 175 8.99 -12.97 18.10
C GLU A 175 7.74 -12.13 18.42
N VAL A 176 6.76 -12.72 19.09
CA VAL A 176 5.49 -12.08 19.45
C VAL A 176 5.52 -11.74 20.94
N THR A 177 5.74 -10.46 21.26
CA THR A 177 5.78 -9.96 22.64
C THR A 177 4.53 -9.17 23.01
N GLU A 178 4.04 -8.35 22.09
CA GLU A 178 2.92 -7.44 22.25
C GLU A 178 2.22 -7.17 20.90
N GLY A 179 1.20 -6.32 20.91
CA GLY A 179 0.45 -5.94 19.72
C GLY A 179 -0.80 -6.79 19.49
N SER A 180 -1.74 -6.24 18.73
CA SER A 180 -3.03 -6.88 18.44
C SER A 180 -3.33 -6.86 16.95
N ILE A 181 -4.01 -7.91 16.48
CA ILE A 181 -4.63 -7.92 15.16
C ILE A 181 -6.12 -7.70 15.36
N THR A 182 -6.67 -6.73 14.63
CA THR A 182 -8.11 -6.45 14.63
C THR A 182 -8.62 -6.64 13.21
N ILE A 183 -9.65 -7.47 13.06
CA ILE A 183 -10.36 -7.67 11.81
C ILE A 183 -11.73 -7.03 11.96
N ASN A 184 -12.00 -5.98 11.19
CA ASN A 184 -13.26 -5.27 11.19
C ASN A 184 -14.24 -5.87 10.18
N GLY A 185 -15.50 -5.42 10.23
CA GLY A 185 -16.62 -6.06 9.53
C GLY A 185 -16.56 -6.08 7.99
N ALA A 186 -15.60 -5.39 7.38
CA ALA A 186 -15.35 -5.47 5.94
C ALA A 186 -14.39 -6.61 5.54
N GLY A 187 -13.78 -7.31 6.51
CA GLY A 187 -12.88 -8.45 6.31
C GLY A 187 -11.44 -8.18 6.70
#